data_AF-A0A2G9WS58-F1
#
_entry.id   AF-A0A2G9WS58-F1
#
_cell.length_a   1.000
_cell.length_b   1.000
_cell.length_c   1.000
_cell.angle_alpha   90.00
_cell.angle_beta   90.00
_cell.angle_gamma   90.00
#
_symmetry.space_group_name_H-M   'P 1'
#
loop_
_entity.id
_entity.type
_entity.pdbx_description
1 polymer ?
#
loop_
_entity_poly.entity_id
_entity_poly.type
_entity_poly.pdbx_seq_one_letter_code
_entity_poly.pdbx_strand_id
1 'polypeptide(L)'
;MEPRKTITPRQAIARVQELAQANFGPIGAVNFEFVPLAEGVDVAPNWNLTFRAAPANRQALDSRRMRAIQLAVEQVRADHPRVRWP
;
A
#
# COMPACT_ATOMS: atom_id res chain seq x y z
N MET A 1 -18.21 -13.81 -8.68
CA MET A 1 -17.44 -12.94 -7.77
C MET A 1 -16.15 -13.66 -7.50
N GLU A 2 -15.01 -13.16 -7.98
CA GLU A 2 -13.73 -13.78 -7.65
C GLU A 2 -13.49 -13.70 -6.13
N PRO A 3 -12.97 -14.76 -5.49
CA PRO A 3 -12.63 -14.70 -4.07
C PRO A 3 -11.57 -13.62 -3.89
N ARG A 4 -11.92 -12.56 -3.14
CA ARG A 4 -11.02 -11.48 -2.73
C ARG A 4 -9.77 -12.14 -2.13
N LYS A 5 -8.64 -12.09 -2.84
CA LYS A 5 -7.41 -12.80 -2.47
C LYS A 5 -6.80 -12.13 -1.23
N THR A 6 -6.81 -12.85 -0.11
CA THR A 6 -6.08 -12.46 1.09
C THR A 6 -4.58 -12.41 0.80
N ILE A 7 -3.91 -11.34 1.21
CA ILE A 7 -2.44 -11.21 1.13
C ILE A 7 -1.82 -10.95 2.50
N THR A 8 -0.52 -11.09 2.61
CA THR A 8 0.25 -10.66 3.78
C THR A 8 0.65 -9.19 3.65
N PRO A 9 0.98 -8.49 4.75
CA PRO A 9 1.49 -7.11 4.69
C PRO A 9 2.75 -6.95 3.84
N ARG A 10 3.64 -7.94 3.87
CA ARG A 10 4.84 -7.95 3.01
C ARG A 10 4.47 -7.97 1.53
N GLN A 11 3.48 -8.79 1.15
CA GLN A 11 2.99 -8.84 -0.22
C GLN A 11 2.27 -7.54 -0.61
N ALA A 12 1.51 -6.93 0.31
CA ALA A 12 0.86 -5.64 0.07
C ALA A 12 1.89 -4.54 -0.24
N ILE A 13 2.93 -4.42 0.59
CA ILE A 13 4.01 -3.44 0.40
C ILE A 13 4.74 -3.66 -0.93
N ALA A 14 5.11 -4.91 -1.23
CA ALA A 14 5.79 -5.24 -2.49
C ALA A 14 4.93 -4.83 -3.70
N ARG A 15 3.62 -5.14 -3.65
CA ARG A 15 2.70 -4.81 -4.74
C ARG A 15 2.52 -3.30 -4.92
N VAL A 16 2.45 -2.53 -3.82
CA VAL A 16 2.41 -1.07 -3.87
C VAL A 16 3.68 -0.51 -4.54
N GLN A 17 4.86 -1.02 -4.18
CA GLN A 17 6.12 -0.59 -4.78
C GLN A 17 6.18 -0.91 -6.27
N GLU A 18 5.80 -2.12 -6.67
CA GLU A 18 5.73 -2.54 -8.07
C GLU A 18 4.79 -1.65 -8.88
N LEU A 19 3.56 -1.42 -8.39
CA LEU A 19 2.56 -0.62 -9.09
C LEU A 19 2.97 0.85 -9.18
N ALA A 20 3.53 1.41 -8.11
CA ALA A 20 4.00 2.77 -8.11
C ALA A 20 5.18 2.95 -9.09
N GLN A 21 6.12 2.00 -9.10
CA GLN A 21 7.24 2.02 -10.03
C GLN A 21 6.81 1.86 -11.50
N ALA A 22 5.90 0.93 -11.79
CA ALA A 22 5.45 0.64 -13.15
C ALA A 22 4.67 1.81 -13.77
N ASN A 23 3.80 2.47 -12.99
CA ASN A 23 2.93 3.52 -13.50
C ASN A 23 3.55 4.92 -13.44
N PHE A 24 4.50 5.15 -12.52
CA PHE A 24 4.98 6.51 -12.21
C PHE A 24 6.50 6.65 -12.13
N GLY A 25 7.25 5.56 -12.30
CA GLY A 25 8.71 5.54 -12.21
C GLY A 25 9.24 5.36 -10.79
N PRO A 26 10.57 5.41 -10.58
CA PRO A 26 11.18 5.15 -9.29
C PRO A 26 10.68 6.07 -8.17
N ILE A 27 10.12 5.49 -7.11
CA ILE A 27 9.55 6.24 -5.96
C ILE A 27 10.53 6.50 -4.81
N GLY A 28 11.75 5.97 -4.91
CA GLY A 28 12.79 6.14 -3.89
C GLY A 28 12.53 5.35 -2.60
N ALA A 29 13.32 5.64 -1.56
CA ALA A 29 13.20 4.99 -0.26
C ALA A 29 12.00 5.54 0.53
N VAL A 30 11.06 4.66 0.87
CA VAL A 30 9.81 4.98 1.57
C VAL A 30 9.63 4.03 2.73
N ASN A 31 9.22 4.56 3.88
CA ASN A 31 8.81 3.76 5.02
C ASN A 31 7.31 3.51 4.94
N PHE A 32 6.92 2.24 4.98
CA PHE A 32 5.53 1.83 5.03
C PHE A 32 5.16 1.42 6.44
N GLU A 33 3.94 1.77 6.84
CA GLU A 33 3.38 1.40 8.13
C GLU A 33 2.00 0.79 7.91
N PHE A 34 1.85 -0.42 8.43
CA PHE A 34 0.65 -1.21 8.24
C PHE A 34 -0.26 -1.03 9.45
N VAL A 35 -1.48 -0.56 9.21
CA VAL A 35 -2.46 -0.29 10.26
C VAL A 35 -3.60 -1.30 10.15
N PRO A 36 -3.72 -2.26 11.08
CA PRO A 36 -4.90 -3.12 11.12
C PRO A 36 -6.13 -2.28 11.48
N LEU A 37 -7.24 -2.52 10.79
CA LEU A 37 -8.52 -1.91 11.09
C LEU A 37 -9.39 -2.92 11.85
N ALA A 38 -10.30 -2.41 12.68
CA ALA A 38 -11.27 -3.25 13.36
C ALA A 38 -12.06 -4.07 12.32
N GLU A 39 -12.25 -5.36 12.58
CA GLU A 39 -13.02 -6.22 11.68
C GLU A 39 -14.50 -5.83 11.76
N GLY A 40 -14.96 -5.11 10.73
CA GLY A 40 -16.38 -4.86 10.47
C GLY A 40 -16.92 -5.83 9.42
N VAL A 41 -18.24 -5.81 9.23
CA VAL A 41 -18.96 -6.63 8.24
C VAL A 41 -18.16 -6.72 6.94
N ASP A 42 -17.93 -7.96 6.49
CA ASP A 42 -17.01 -8.54 5.48
C ASP A 42 -16.74 -7.77 4.16
N VAL A 43 -17.40 -6.62 3.99
CA VAL A 43 -17.37 -5.70 2.86
C VAL A 43 -16.27 -4.65 2.99
N ALA A 44 -15.93 -4.20 4.21
CA ALA A 44 -14.92 -3.15 4.44
C ALA A 44 -13.48 -3.70 4.45
N PRO A 45 -12.47 -2.92 3.99
CA PRO A 45 -11.07 -3.29 4.16
C PRO A 45 -10.72 -3.47 5.63
N ASN A 46 -10.00 -4.54 5.98
CA ASN A 46 -9.57 -4.78 7.38
C ASN A 46 -8.19 -4.18 7.68
N TRP A 47 -7.67 -3.35 6.78
CA TRP A 47 -6.34 -2.79 6.88
C TRP A 47 -6.23 -1.46 6.14
N ASN A 48 -5.22 -0.70 6.52
CA ASN A 48 -4.74 0.45 5.79
C ASN A 48 -3.20 0.43 5.72
N LEU A 49 -2.65 1.08 4.72
CA LEU A 49 -1.20 1.26 4.58
C LEU A 49 -0.90 2.74 4.49
N THR A 50 -0.14 3.22 5.46
CA THR A 50 0.38 4.58 5.46
C THR A 50 1.83 4.53 5.02
N PHE A 51 2.32 5.66 4.53
CA PHE A 51 3.70 5.77 4.10
C PHE A 51 4.25 7.16 4.42
N ARG A 52 5.56 7.21 4.62
CA ARG A 52 6.31 8.45 4.84
C ARG A 52 7.68 8.36 4.19
N ALA A 53 8.26 9.51 3.89
CA ALA A 53 9.64 9.57 3.45
C ALA A 53 10.58 8.93 4.47
N ALA A 54 11.53 8.14 3.98
CA ALA A 54 12.62 7.67 4.83
C ALA A 54 13.38 8.89 5.40
N PRO A 55 13.84 8.86 6.66
CA PRO A 55 14.54 10.00 7.29
C PRO A 55 15.74 10.51 6.47
N ALA A 56 16.47 9.58 5.83
CA ALA A 56 17.61 9.88 4.96
C ALA A 56 17.22 10.58 3.64
N ASN A 57 15.92 10.69 3.34
CA ASN A 57 15.40 11.13 2.05
C ASN A 57 14.15 12.01 2.19
N ARG A 58 14.04 12.80 3.29
CA ARG A 58 12.88 13.70 3.52
C ARG A 58 12.60 14.66 2.36
N GLN A 59 13.62 15.06 1.61
CA GLN A 59 13.48 15.93 0.43
C GLN A 59 13.12 15.17 -0.86
N ALA A 60 13.15 13.83 -0.85
CA ALA A 60 13.03 13.00 -2.05
C ALA A 60 11.60 12.53 -2.38
N LEU A 61 10.60 12.82 -1.54
CA LEU A 61 9.20 12.55 -1.85
C LEU A 61 8.53 13.84 -2.31
N ASP A 62 8.69 14.13 -3.60
CA ASP A 62 7.89 15.16 -4.25
C ASP A 62 6.40 14.77 -4.31
N SER A 63 5.54 15.74 -4.58
CA SER A 63 4.08 15.54 -4.64
C SER A 63 3.66 14.49 -5.68
N ARG A 64 4.42 14.33 -6.76
CA ARG A 64 4.13 13.34 -7.81
C ARG A 64 4.39 11.92 -7.29
N ARG A 65 5.49 11.70 -6.58
CA ARG A 65 5.83 10.41 -5.94
C ARG A 65 4.84 10.07 -4.84
N MET A 66 4.45 11.05 -4.02
CA MET A 66 3.40 10.84 -3.01
C MET A 66 2.09 10.39 -3.65
N ARG A 67 1.69 11.03 -4.76
CA ARG A 67 0.48 10.66 -5.48
C ARG A 67 0.58 9.27 -6.10
N ALA A 68 1.74 8.91 -6.66
CA ALA A 68 1.99 7.58 -7.21
C ALA A 68 1.79 6.48 -6.17
N ILE A 69 2.33 6.66 -4.97
CA ILE A 69 2.22 5.68 -3.89
C ILE A 69 0.77 5.62 -3.39
N GLN A 70 0.09 6.76 -3.22
CA GLN A 70 -1.33 6.78 -2.84
C GLN A 70 -2.21 5.99 -3.80
N LEU A 71 -2.06 6.22 -5.11
CA LEU A 71 -2.82 5.49 -6.13
C LEU A 71 -2.52 3.99 -6.11
N ALA A 72 -1.25 3.62 -5.92
CA ALA A 72 -0.86 2.22 -5.77
C ALA A 72 -1.47 1.59 -4.51
N VAL A 73 -1.50 2.30 -3.36
CA VAL A 73 -2.16 1.81 -2.13
C VAL A 73 -3.65 1.60 -2.37
N GLU A 74 -4.33 2.58 -2.99
CA GLU A 74 -5.76 2.49 -3.29
C GLU A 74 -6.08 1.28 -4.18
N GLN A 75 -5.27 1.05 -5.21
CA GLN A 75 -5.40 -0.10 -6.09
C GLN A 75 -5.21 -1.43 -5.35
N VAL A 76 -4.13 -1.59 -4.58
CA VAL A 76 -3.89 -2.82 -3.81
C VAL A 76 -5.02 -3.07 -2.81
N ARG A 77 -5.57 -2.01 -2.19
CA ARG A 77 -6.70 -2.14 -1.26
C ARG A 77 -7.99 -2.58 -1.96
N ALA A 78 -8.23 -2.12 -3.19
CA ALA A 78 -9.38 -2.53 -3.99
C ALA A 78 -9.29 -4.01 -4.39
N ASP A 79 -8.11 -4.46 -4.82
CA ASP A 79 -7.87 -5.83 -5.28
C ASP A 79 -7.76 -6.82 -4.10
N HIS A 80 -7.22 -6.36 -2.97
CA HIS A 80 -6.91 -7.16 -1.78
C HIS A 80 -7.44 -6.50 -0.50
N PRO A 81 -8.76 -6.46 -0.28
CA PRO A 81 -9.35 -5.80 0.88
C PRO A 81 -9.05 -6.51 2.20
N ARG A 82 -8.52 -7.74 2.15
CA ARG A 82 -8.18 -8.55 3.32
C ARG A 82 -6.70 -8.82 3.42
N VAL A 83 -6.15 -8.58 4.60
CA VAL A 83 -4.79 -8.95 4.95
C VAL A 83 -4.75 -9.84 6.19
N ARG A 84 -3.88 -10.85 6.15
CA ARG A 84 -3.64 -11.80 7.25
C ARG A 84 -2.14 -11.93 7.49
N TRP A 85 -1.75 -11.95 8.77
CA TRP A 85 -0.40 -12.33 9.15
C TRP A 85 -0.25 -13.86 9.05
N PRO A 86 0.92 -14.38 8.63
CA PRO A 86 1.20 -15.81 8.68
C PRO A 86 1.26 -16.33 10.12
#